data_AF-E4TK17-F1
#
_entry.id   AF-E4TK17-F1
#
_cell.length_a   1.000
_cell.length_b   1.000
_cell.length_c   1.000
_cell.angle_alpha   90.00
_cell.angle_beta   90.00
_cell.angle_gamma   90.00
#
_symmetry.space_group_name_H-M   'P 1'
#
loop_
_entity.id
_entity.type
_entity.pdbx_description
1 polymer ?
#
loop_
_entity_poly.entity_id
_entity_poly.type
_entity_poly.pdbx_seq_one_letter_code
_entity_poly.pdbx_strand_id
1 'polypeptide(L)'
;MARAICSGFLLYFFIFCVIIIFTKQEVYIIERRKYKRYSGIPIRVLLKDEKDGSFKNVDLINISLGGILVRTNEDISIYQIFLVKIEIPLEPISAFKNHDKDVIFAKAIVWRIEADKENFSLNNNNNFFYAAMKFIKIGKHEQEIIENYLSNFEENVPYE
;
A
#
# COMPACT_ATOMS: atom_id res chain seq x y z
N MET A 1 -7.36 6.05 -73.99
CA MET A 1 -8.39 6.47 -73.00
C MET A 1 -7.97 5.94 -71.64
N ALA A 2 -8.09 6.77 -70.59
CA ALA A 2 -7.93 6.50 -69.14
C ALA A 2 -6.62 5.78 -68.72
N ARG A 3 -5.56 6.40 -68.17
CA ARG A 3 -5.43 7.39 -67.07
C ARG A 3 -6.38 7.10 -65.89
N ALA A 4 -5.79 6.89 -64.70
CA ALA A 4 -6.38 6.90 -63.35
C ALA A 4 -6.56 5.55 -62.61
N ILE A 5 -5.50 4.73 -62.48
CA ILE A 5 -5.51 3.64 -61.47
C ILE A 5 -4.33 3.73 -60.47
N CYS A 6 -3.26 4.49 -60.77
CA CYS A 6 -2.03 4.42 -59.99
C CYS A 6 -1.92 5.41 -58.80
N SER A 7 -2.81 6.42 -58.69
CA SER A 7 -2.69 7.47 -57.65
C SER A 7 -3.44 7.16 -56.35
N GLY A 8 -4.48 6.32 -56.38
CA GLY A 8 -5.29 6.01 -55.19
C GLY A 8 -4.58 5.06 -54.21
N PHE A 9 -3.79 4.12 -54.73
CA PHE A 9 -3.13 3.10 -53.90
C PHE A 9 -1.96 3.68 -53.09
N LEU A 10 -1.17 4.59 -53.67
CA LEU A 10 -0.12 5.30 -52.94
C LEU A 10 -0.68 6.22 -51.86
N LEU A 11 -1.81 6.89 -52.12
CA LEU A 11 -2.43 7.78 -51.14
C LEU A 11 -2.98 6.99 -49.95
N TYR A 12 -3.64 5.85 -50.20
CA TYR A 12 -4.11 4.96 -49.14
C TYR A 12 -2.95 4.35 -48.32
N PHE A 13 -1.85 3.96 -48.97
CA PHE A 13 -0.69 3.41 -48.26
C PHE A 13 0.00 4.45 -47.38
N PHE A 14 0.11 5.70 -47.86
CA PHE A 14 0.64 6.81 -47.06
C PHE A 14 -0.25 7.15 -45.87
N ILE A 15 -1.58 7.19 -46.06
CA ILE A 15 -2.52 7.43 -44.96
C ILE A 15 -2.46 6.30 -43.93
N PHE A 16 -2.37 5.04 -44.37
CA PHE A 16 -2.29 3.89 -43.46
C PHE A 16 -0.97 3.88 -42.66
N CYS A 17 0.16 4.23 -43.29
CA CYS A 17 1.44 4.38 -42.59
C CYS A 17 1.43 5.56 -41.60
N VAL A 18 0.82 6.69 -41.94
CA VAL A 18 0.71 7.85 -41.01
C VAL A 18 -0.17 7.50 -39.81
N ILE A 19 -1.25 6.75 -39.99
CA ILE A 19 -2.11 6.31 -38.88
C ILE A 19 -1.36 5.35 -37.94
N ILE A 20 -0.58 4.40 -38.47
CA ILE A 20 0.20 3.46 -37.65
C ILE A 20 1.30 4.17 -36.84
N ILE A 21 1.90 5.24 -37.36
CA ILE A 21 2.94 6.00 -36.64
C ILE A 21 2.33 6.81 -35.47
N PHE A 22 1.05 7.20 -35.54
CA PHE A 22 0.40 8.04 -34.52
C PHE A 22 -0.20 7.30 -33.32
N THR A 23 -0.26 5.97 -33.31
CA THR A 23 -0.88 5.22 -32.19
C THR A 23 0.10 4.68 -31.15
N LYS A 24 1.38 5.06 -31.20
CA LYS A 24 2.34 4.68 -30.15
C LYS A 24 2.16 5.62 -28.94
N GLN A 25 1.05 5.46 -28.24
CA GLN A 25 0.79 6.13 -26.98
C GLN A 25 1.71 5.51 -25.92
N GLU A 26 2.82 6.18 -25.62
CA GLU A 26 3.71 5.80 -24.53
C GLU A 26 2.96 5.96 -23.20
N VAL A 27 2.62 4.82 -22.59
CA VAL A 27 2.04 4.79 -21.24
C VAL A 27 3.18 5.10 -20.26
N TYR A 28 3.27 6.35 -19.82
CA TYR A 28 4.17 6.73 -18.73
C TYR A 28 3.65 6.16 -17.42
N ILE A 29 4.25 5.05 -16.98
CA ILE A 29 4.05 4.52 -15.62
C ILE A 29 4.81 5.46 -14.68
N ILE A 30 4.11 6.46 -14.14
CA ILE A 30 4.68 7.37 -13.14
C ILE A 30 4.65 6.66 -11.79
N GLU A 31 5.81 6.22 -11.33
CA GLU A 31 5.97 5.69 -9.99
C GLU A 31 5.84 6.80 -8.95
N ARG A 32 4.71 6.82 -8.24
CA ARG A 32 4.41 7.86 -7.21
C ARG A 32 4.88 7.48 -5.82
N ARG A 33 5.24 6.22 -5.58
CA ARG A 33 5.58 5.72 -4.24
C ARG A 33 7.07 5.95 -3.99
N LYS A 34 7.37 6.59 -2.86
CA LYS A 34 8.77 6.76 -2.41
C LYS A 34 9.34 5.49 -1.77
N TYR A 35 8.48 4.65 -1.20
CA TYR A 35 8.89 3.48 -0.41
C TYR A 35 8.15 2.23 -0.88
N LYS A 36 8.89 1.12 -0.91
CA LYS A 36 8.38 -0.24 -1.12
C LYS A 36 7.40 -0.64 -0.03
N ARG A 37 6.47 -1.54 -0.37
CA ARG A 37 5.48 -2.09 0.56
C ARG A 37 5.65 -3.58 0.73
N TYR A 38 5.45 -4.04 1.95
CA TYR A 38 5.64 -5.43 2.34
C TYR A 38 4.35 -5.95 2.97
N SER A 39 3.86 -7.08 2.47
CA SER A 39 2.65 -7.77 2.94
C SER A 39 3.01 -9.12 3.55
N GLY A 40 2.13 -9.65 4.41
CA GLY A 40 2.32 -10.97 5.02
C GLY A 40 3.50 -11.02 6.00
N ILE A 41 3.91 -9.86 6.51
CA ILE A 41 5.04 -9.71 7.41
C ILE A 41 4.56 -10.02 8.84
N PRO A 42 5.28 -10.84 9.64
CA PRO A 42 4.86 -11.25 10.97
C PRO A 42 5.12 -10.15 12.02
N ILE A 43 4.56 -8.97 11.78
CA ILE A 43 4.58 -7.81 12.68
C ILE A 43 3.21 -7.65 13.31
N ARG A 44 3.19 -7.37 14.61
CA ARG A 44 1.95 -7.00 15.30
C ARG A 44 1.84 -5.49 15.42
N VAL A 45 0.66 -4.95 15.10
CA VAL A 45 0.39 -3.51 15.17
C VAL A 45 -0.74 -3.24 16.15
N LEU A 46 -0.52 -2.26 17.02
CA LEU A 46 -1.54 -1.74 17.91
C LEU A 46 -1.70 -0.23 17.72
N LEU A 47 -2.94 0.23 17.75
CA LEU A 47 -3.29 1.65 17.65
C LEU A 47 -3.78 2.16 19.00
N LYS A 48 -3.33 3.34 19.38
CA LYS A 48 -3.85 4.08 20.53
C LYS A 48 -4.33 5.44 20.06
N ASP A 49 -5.62 5.70 20.26
CA ASP A 49 -6.19 7.03 20.14
C ASP A 49 -5.69 7.90 21.32
N GLU A 50 -5.44 9.18 21.06
CA GLU A 50 -5.14 10.16 22.10
C GLU A 50 -6.32 10.30 23.10
N LYS A 51 -7.56 9.99 22.69
CA LYS A 51 -8.76 10.08 23.54
C LYS A 51 -8.99 8.89 24.48
N ASP A 52 -8.81 7.67 23.97
CA ASP A 52 -9.20 6.42 24.67
C ASP A 52 -8.06 5.86 25.52
N GLY A 53 -6.83 6.29 25.28
CA GLY A 53 -5.67 5.97 26.13
C GLY A 53 -5.19 4.51 26.06
N SER A 54 -6.00 3.59 25.53
CA SER A 54 -5.74 2.16 25.42
C SER A 54 -5.20 1.78 24.04
N PHE A 55 -4.38 0.72 23.98
CA PHE A 55 -3.89 0.16 22.72
C PHE A 55 -4.83 -0.94 22.26
N LYS A 56 -5.31 -0.83 21.02
CA LYS A 56 -6.17 -1.79 20.34
C LYS A 56 -5.40 -2.50 19.25
N ASN A 57 -5.53 -3.82 19.19
CA ASN A 57 -4.86 -4.63 18.17
C ASN A 57 -5.58 -4.47 16.82
N VAL A 58 -4.81 -4.35 15.73
CA VAL A 58 -5.37 -4.28 14.37
C VAL A 58 -4.66 -5.25 13.44
N ASP A 59 -5.35 -5.64 12.38
CA ASP A 59 -4.79 -6.57 11.40
C ASP A 59 -3.91 -5.78 10.43
N LEU A 60 -2.61 -6.05 10.43
CA LEU A 60 -1.67 -5.45 9.48
C LEU A 60 -1.85 -6.11 8.10
N ILE A 61 -2.14 -5.30 7.09
CA ILE A 61 -2.22 -5.77 5.70
C ILE A 61 -0.88 -5.57 5.00
N ASN A 62 -0.33 -4.34 5.09
CA ASN A 62 1.02 -4.06 4.61
C ASN A 62 1.69 -2.92 5.39
N ILE A 63 3.01 -2.87 5.29
CA ILE A 63 3.87 -1.86 5.91
C ILE A 63 4.91 -1.35 4.91
N SER A 64 5.31 -0.09 5.10
CA SER A 64 6.41 0.57 4.41
C SER A 64 7.11 1.52 5.38
N LEU A 65 8.26 2.08 5.00
CA LEU A 65 8.91 3.14 5.77
C LEU A 65 8.05 4.42 5.86
N GLY A 66 7.06 4.59 4.98
CA GLY A 66 6.18 5.77 4.97
C GLY A 66 4.88 5.60 5.76
N GLY A 67 4.52 4.38 6.15
CA GLY A 67 3.22 4.11 6.76
C GLY A 67 2.76 2.67 6.66
N ILE A 68 1.54 2.42 7.11
CA ILE A 68 0.90 1.11 7.21
C ILE A 68 -0.49 1.12 6.56
N LEU A 69 -0.93 -0.04 6.09
CA LEU A 69 -2.31 -0.33 5.78
C LEU A 69 -2.81 -1.37 6.77
N VAL A 70 -3.89 -1.05 7.48
CA VAL A 70 -4.50 -1.96 8.46
C VAL A 70 -5.94 -2.24 8.09
N ARG A 71 -6.43 -3.40 8.51
CA ARG A 71 -7.84 -3.77 8.50
C ARG A 71 -8.37 -3.73 9.93
N THR A 72 -9.51 -3.09 10.12
CA THR A 72 -10.07 -2.86 11.46
C THR A 72 -11.57 -2.56 11.36
N ASN A 73 -12.26 -2.76 12.47
CA ASN A 73 -13.67 -2.40 12.70
C ASN A 73 -13.82 -1.29 13.76
N GLU A 74 -12.71 -0.68 14.18
CA GLU A 74 -12.71 0.44 15.13
C GLU A 74 -13.36 1.68 14.51
N ASP A 75 -13.82 2.63 15.32
CA ASP A 75 -14.30 3.91 14.77
C ASP A 75 -13.09 4.81 14.43
N ILE A 76 -12.79 4.95 13.14
CA ILE A 76 -11.64 5.69 12.63
C ILE A 76 -12.10 6.74 11.61
N SER A 77 -11.57 7.95 11.74
CA SER A 77 -11.83 9.07 10.83
C SER A 77 -10.59 9.46 10.03
N ILE A 78 -10.80 9.96 8.80
CA ILE A 78 -9.73 10.55 8.00
C ILE A 78 -9.11 11.74 8.76
N TYR A 79 -7.79 11.87 8.70
CA TYR A 79 -6.97 12.85 9.42
C TYR A 79 -6.87 12.66 10.94
N GLN A 80 -7.50 11.63 11.50
CA GLN A 80 -7.26 11.25 12.89
C GLN A 80 -5.81 10.80 13.07
N ILE A 81 -5.21 11.18 14.21
CA ILE A 81 -3.83 10.83 14.56
C ILE A 81 -3.85 9.73 15.61
N PHE A 82 -3.06 8.70 15.38
CA PHE A 82 -2.87 7.58 16.31
C PHE A 82 -1.41 7.49 16.73
N LEU A 83 -1.20 7.06 17.98
CA LEU A 83 0.07 6.46 18.39
C LEU A 83 0.04 4.98 17.97
N VAL A 84 0.92 4.63 17.05
CA VAL A 84 1.08 3.30 16.51
C VAL A 84 2.22 2.62 17.27
N LYS A 85 1.93 1.47 17.87
CA LYS A 85 2.92 0.56 18.43
C LYS A 85 3.15 -0.59 17.45
N ILE A 86 4.38 -0.75 17.00
CA ILE A 86 4.80 -1.77 16.05
C ILE A 86 5.69 -2.74 16.83
N GLU A 87 5.30 -4.01 16.88
CA GLU A 87 6.03 -5.06 17.56
C GLU A 87 6.67 -5.98 16.50
N ILE A 88 8.01 -5.93 16.42
CA ILE A 88 8.83 -6.68 15.47
C ILE A 88 9.46 -7.86 16.19
N PRO A 89 9.23 -9.12 15.77
CA PRO A 89 9.88 -10.27 16.39
C PRO A 89 11.38 -10.29 16.02
N LEU A 90 12.25 -10.60 16.99
CA LEU A 90 13.70 -10.67 16.76
C LEU A 90 14.11 -11.85 15.86
N GLU A 91 13.31 -12.91 15.82
CA GLU A 91 13.50 -14.04 14.92
C GLU A 91 12.34 -14.12 13.92
N PRO A 92 12.62 -14.10 12.59
CA PRO A 92 11.56 -14.04 11.58
C PRO A 92 10.76 -15.35 11.41
N ILE A 93 11.25 -16.49 11.94
CA ILE A 93 10.77 -17.84 11.54
C ILE A 93 10.39 -18.73 12.75
N SER A 94 10.79 -18.41 13.98
CA SER A 94 10.40 -19.20 15.16
C SER A 94 9.02 -18.76 15.68
N ALA A 95 8.00 -19.29 15.01
CA ALA A 95 6.62 -19.33 15.45
C ALA A 95 6.47 -19.39 16.99
N PHE A 96 5.99 -18.29 17.58
CA PHE A 96 5.24 -18.25 18.84
C PHE A 96 5.95 -18.71 20.14
N LYS A 97 7.27 -18.95 20.18
CA LYS A 97 7.93 -19.47 21.40
C LYS A 97 8.90 -18.52 22.11
N ASN A 98 9.49 -17.54 21.42
CA ASN A 98 10.32 -16.52 22.06
C ASN A 98 9.56 -15.19 22.11
N HIS A 99 9.45 -14.61 23.32
CA HIS A 99 8.71 -13.36 23.57
C HIS A 99 9.50 -12.10 23.18
N ASP A 100 10.76 -12.26 22.77
CA ASP A 100 11.64 -11.13 22.53
C ASP A 100 11.27 -10.44 21.22
N LYS A 101 11.01 -9.14 21.35
CA LYS A 101 10.51 -8.29 20.29
C LYS A 101 11.08 -6.89 20.45
N ASP A 102 11.37 -6.27 19.33
CA ASP A 102 11.60 -4.83 19.28
C ASP A 102 10.25 -4.13 19.23
N VAL A 103 10.13 -3.06 20.01
CA VAL A 103 8.92 -2.25 20.09
C VAL A 103 9.21 -0.85 19.61
N ILE A 104 8.52 -0.46 18.55
CA ILE A 104 8.64 0.86 17.93
C ILE A 104 7.35 1.63 18.15
N PHE A 105 7.49 2.93 18.46
CA PHE A 105 6.38 3.86 18.55
C PHE A 105 6.48 4.91 17.45
N ALA A 106 5.41 5.07 16.68
CA ALA A 106 5.29 6.10 15.65
C ALA A 106 3.96 6.84 15.79
N LYS A 107 3.92 8.13 15.46
CA LYS A 107 2.65 8.82 15.21
C LYS A 107 2.27 8.67 13.75
N ALA A 108 1.04 8.26 13.49
CA ALA A 108 0.50 8.13 12.14
C ALA A 108 -0.81 8.89 11.99
N ILE A 109 -1.04 9.44 10.80
CA ILE A 109 -2.30 10.09 10.41
C ILE A 109 -3.06 9.19 9.44
N VAL A 110 -4.36 9.05 9.64
CA VAL A 110 -5.24 8.35 8.71
C VAL A 110 -5.35 9.17 7.43
N TRP A 111 -4.91 8.61 6.30
CA TRP A 111 -4.91 9.28 5.01
C TRP A 111 -6.09 8.87 4.13
N ARG A 112 -6.47 7.59 4.22
CA ARG A 112 -7.52 7.02 3.37
C ARG A 112 -8.23 5.89 4.10
N ILE A 113 -9.55 5.80 3.91
CA ILE A 113 -10.39 4.71 4.41
C ILE A 113 -11.13 4.12 3.21
N GLU A 114 -11.10 2.79 3.09
CA GLU A 114 -11.75 2.04 2.01
C GLU A 114 -12.57 0.90 2.62
N ALA A 115 -13.80 0.71 2.15
CA ALA A 115 -14.64 -0.39 2.61
C ALA A 115 -14.03 -1.74 2.17
N ASP A 116 -14.06 -2.72 3.06
CA ASP A 116 -13.70 -4.10 2.74
C ASP A 116 -14.84 -4.77 1.97
N LYS A 117 -14.80 -4.65 0.63
CA LYS A 117 -15.88 -5.09 -0.27
C LYS A 117 -16.14 -6.61 -0.20
N GLU A 118 -15.12 -7.41 0.09
CA GLU A 118 -15.24 -8.87 0.17
C GLU A 118 -16.03 -9.30 1.41
N ASN A 119 -15.97 -8.51 2.48
CA ASN A 119 -16.63 -8.80 3.76
C ASN A 119 -17.86 -7.93 4.03
N PHE A 120 -18.15 -6.95 3.16
CA PHE A 120 -19.28 -6.03 3.29
C PHE A 120 -20.65 -6.72 3.16
N SER A 121 -20.73 -7.90 2.52
CA SER A 121 -22.00 -8.52 2.10
C SER A 121 -22.49 -9.67 2.99
N LEU A 122 -21.77 -10.01 4.06
CA LEU A 122 -22.07 -11.19 4.90
C LEU A 122 -22.54 -10.77 6.30
N ASN A 123 -23.73 -10.18 6.37
CA ASN A 123 -24.71 -10.23 7.47
C ASN A 123 -24.23 -10.26 8.94
N ASN A 124 -23.11 -9.62 9.26
CA ASN A 124 -22.58 -9.50 10.61
C ASN A 124 -22.23 -8.04 10.84
N ASN A 125 -22.71 -7.47 11.95
CA ASN A 125 -22.59 -6.06 12.34
C ASN A 125 -21.15 -5.52 12.51
N ASN A 126 -20.14 -6.22 12.02
CA ASN A 126 -18.74 -5.85 12.08
C ASN A 126 -18.30 -5.36 10.71
N ASN A 127 -18.60 -4.09 10.41
CA ASN A 127 -18.13 -3.44 9.20
C ASN A 127 -16.61 -3.25 9.30
N PHE A 128 -15.85 -4.14 8.69
CA PHE A 128 -14.42 -3.97 8.52
C PHE A 128 -14.13 -3.00 7.38
N PHE A 129 -13.06 -2.24 7.54
CA PHE A 129 -12.54 -1.35 6.50
C PHE A 129 -11.02 -1.36 6.54
N TYR A 130 -10.44 -0.94 5.42
CA TYR A 130 -9.02 -0.71 5.28
C TYR A 130 -8.69 0.74 5.58
N ALA A 131 -7.78 0.98 6.51
CA ALA A 131 -7.28 2.30 6.86
C ALA A 131 -5.80 2.42 6.47
N ALA A 132 -5.51 3.29 5.50
CA ALA A 132 -4.14 3.64 5.15
C ALA A 132 -3.67 4.78 6.06
N MET A 133 -2.60 4.54 6.81
CA MET A 133 -2.05 5.50 7.76
C MET A 133 -0.63 5.87 7.35
N LYS A 134 -0.34 7.17 7.31
CA LYS A 134 0.99 7.71 6.99
C LYS A 134 1.72 8.07 8.27
N PHE A 135 2.97 7.63 8.42
CA PHE A 135 3.80 8.07 9.54
C PHE A 135 4.10 9.56 9.42
N ILE A 136 3.73 10.32 10.45
CA ILE A 136 4.02 11.75 10.58
C ILE A 136 5.19 12.02 11.54
N LYS A 137 5.45 11.09 12.46
CA LYS A 137 6.59 11.13 13.36
C LYS A 137 7.05 9.71 13.67
N ILE A 138 8.28 9.41 13.28
CA ILE A 138 9.02 8.19 13.66
C ILE A 138 10.48 8.62 13.84
N GLY A 139 11.16 8.06 14.85
CA GLY A 139 12.57 8.36 15.04
C GLY A 139 13.42 7.68 13.97
N LYS A 140 14.61 8.25 13.71
CA LYS A 140 15.49 7.77 12.64
C LYS A 140 15.99 6.35 12.93
N HIS A 141 16.35 6.09 14.18
CA HIS A 141 16.80 4.77 14.61
C HIS A 141 15.71 3.71 14.46
N GLU A 142 14.47 4.04 14.83
CA GLU A 142 13.32 3.17 14.67
C GLU A 142 13.02 2.89 13.20
N GLN A 143 13.17 3.90 12.34
CA GLN A 143 13.02 3.72 10.90
C GLN A 143 14.10 2.78 10.33
N GLU A 144 15.35 2.87 10.80
CA GLU A 144 16.44 1.95 10.44
C GLU A 144 16.15 0.51 10.90
N ILE A 145 15.55 0.32 12.08
CA ILE A 145 15.13 -1.01 12.55
C ILE A 145 14.07 -1.61 11.62
N ILE A 146 13.04 -0.82 11.26
CA ILE A 146 12.01 -1.28 10.31
C ILE A 146 12.64 -1.62 8.95
N GLU A 147 13.52 -0.76 8.44
CA GLU A 147 14.18 -0.98 7.15
C GLU A 147 15.01 -2.27 7.13
N ASN A 148 15.85 -2.45 8.15
CA ASN A 148 16.66 -3.66 8.29
C ASN A 148 15.79 -4.91 8.40
N TYR A 149 14.69 -4.84 9.16
CA TYR A 149 13.80 -5.98 9.30
C TYR A 149 13.10 -6.34 7.99
N LEU A 150 12.53 -5.34 7.30
CA LEU A 150 11.82 -5.52 6.03
C LEU A 150 12.74 -5.96 4.89
N SER A 151 14.04 -5.68 4.97
CA SER A 151 15.01 -6.11 3.95
C SER A 151 15.14 -7.63 3.82
N ASN A 152 14.69 -8.39 4.83
CA ASN A 152 14.67 -9.86 4.84
C ASN A 152 13.46 -10.46 4.10
N PHE A 153 12.54 -9.65 3.60
CA PHE A 153 11.30 -10.12 2.97
C PHE A 153 11.22 -9.67 1.51
N GLU A 154 10.58 -10.51 0.69
CA GLU A 154 10.28 -10.16 -0.70
C GLU A 154 9.11 -9.17 -0.77
N GLU A 155 9.22 -8.23 -1.71
CA GLU A 155 8.20 -7.23 -1.98
C GLU A 155 6.97 -7.89 -2.62
N ASN A 156 5.92 -8.08 -1.81
CA ASN A 156 4.73 -8.85 -2.20
C ASN A 156 3.47 -7.99 -2.41
N VAL A 157 3.63 -6.69 -2.71
CA VAL A 157 2.51 -5.82 -3.05
C VAL A 157 2.67 -5.33 -4.48
N PRO A 158 1.77 -5.69 -5.42
CA PRO A 158 1.85 -5.20 -6.78
C PRO A 158 1.77 -3.67 -6.80
N TYR A 159 2.55 -3.07 -7.69
CA TYR A 159 2.46 -1.66 -8.01
C TYR A 159 1.15 -1.41 -8.79
N GLU A 160 0.04 -1.25 -8.06
CA GLU A 160 -1.19 -0.65 -8.61
C GLU A 160 -1.08 0.87 -8.69
#